data_AF-T0I5T5-F1
#
_entry.id   AF-T0I5T5-F1
#
_cell.length_a   1.000
_cell.length_b   1.000
_cell.length_c   1.000
_cell.angle_alpha   90.00
_cell.angle_beta   90.00
_cell.angle_gamma   90.00
#
_symmetry.space_group_name_H-M   'P 1'
#
loop_
_entity.id
_entity.type
_entity.pdbx_description
1 polymer ?
#
loop_
_entity_poly.entity_id
_entity_poly.type
_entity_poly.pdbx_seq_one_letter_code
_entity_poly.pdbx_strand_id
1 'polypeptide(L)'
;MIFEHRRGFLGASLAFAAAATAGLSIASPAQQEMAGPAAKVEGLITGGNGRIFAASAVDLKPYGYTEQEYLISGKAHAFQPAPGTSLTADGRWTFVPAGPDQPYRTRMIVRRPPAAKFNGTVVIEFMQEYFSREADTNFRWNAETFLRNGFGWVGVSLHREGVNGPPPGVEFANYTGSNQSIKIPLGPALTKWDPARYGSLSIPDSEMSYDILSQVARAVGPDRPRTGVDPFQGLKVRHVMAVGDTIAGARLTTYINGVQQSARAINGFVIKDAMNPLRLGGTEQMKEAQLRTDVNVPVIQFWAAGPLHVPLAEGPMLRVWNAAGSGHTTGPYMQRVAKTSARDLPGALSNDTQPCAADFANNFPVQYISGSAIMWVHRWMNGGPPAPHFPPVEAGKEDEHGNMAGGIRTPWVDVPIARYDIGGTCLGTAGRTFWFDKAKLKSLYGTPGNYLRKFTESARKAEREGILQKADADAAIRDAAKVTF
;
A
#
# COMPACT_ATOMS: atom_id res chain seq x y z
N MET A 1 -68.06 -63.95 -25.34
CA MET A 1 -67.99 -64.40 -23.94
C MET A 1 -66.52 -64.62 -23.61
N ILE A 2 -65.87 -64.12 -22.56
CA ILE A 2 -66.20 -63.29 -21.38
C ILE A 2 -64.83 -62.78 -20.80
N PHE A 3 -64.78 -61.50 -20.36
CA PHE A 3 -63.75 -60.75 -19.56
C PHE A 3 -62.30 -60.63 -20.11
N GLU A 4 -61.50 -59.56 -19.93
CA GLU A 4 -61.47 -58.49 -18.91
C GLU A 4 -60.59 -57.26 -19.31
N HIS A 5 -60.53 -56.27 -18.42
CA HIS A 5 -60.23 -54.83 -18.59
C HIS A 5 -58.82 -54.31 -18.98
N ARG A 6 -58.85 -53.19 -19.73
CA ARG A 6 -58.06 -51.93 -19.66
C ARG A 6 -56.69 -51.91 -18.92
N ARG A 7 -55.65 -51.41 -19.62
CA ARG A 7 -54.88 -50.18 -19.32
C ARG A 7 -53.78 -49.96 -20.39
N GLY A 8 -53.85 -48.85 -21.12
CA GLY A 8 -52.80 -48.40 -22.06
C GLY A 8 -51.87 -47.40 -21.38
N PHE A 9 -50.56 -47.63 -21.47
CA PHE A 9 -49.50 -46.75 -20.95
C PHE A 9 -49.30 -45.54 -21.89
N LEU A 10 -49.42 -44.33 -21.35
CA LEU A 10 -48.93 -43.10 -22.00
C LEU A 10 -47.43 -42.93 -21.72
N GLY A 11 -46.63 -42.81 -22.77
CA GLY A 11 -45.23 -42.43 -22.71
C GLY A 11 -45.07 -40.93 -22.45
N ALA A 12 -44.31 -40.57 -21.41
CA ALA A 12 -43.95 -39.20 -21.10
C ALA A 12 -42.59 -38.85 -21.73
N SER A 13 -42.60 -37.95 -22.72
CA SER A 13 -41.41 -37.32 -23.27
C SER A 13 -40.90 -36.25 -22.30
N LEU A 14 -39.70 -36.44 -21.75
CA LEU A 14 -38.99 -35.40 -20.99
C LEU A 14 -38.47 -34.32 -21.94
N ALA A 15 -39.00 -33.11 -21.82
CA ALA A 15 -38.45 -31.91 -22.44
C ALA A 15 -37.21 -31.43 -21.65
N PHE A 16 -36.05 -31.40 -22.30
CA PHE A 16 -34.86 -30.71 -21.78
C PHE A 16 -35.10 -29.19 -21.87
N ALA A 17 -35.32 -28.54 -20.73
CA ALA A 17 -35.26 -27.09 -20.63
C ALA A 17 -33.79 -26.66 -20.66
N ALA A 18 -33.36 -26.03 -21.75
CA ALA A 18 -32.08 -25.36 -21.83
C ALA A 18 -32.08 -24.17 -20.86
N ALA A 19 -31.40 -24.30 -19.73
CA ALA A 19 -31.14 -23.18 -18.83
C ALA A 19 -30.16 -22.23 -19.53
N ALA A 20 -30.67 -21.07 -20.00
CA ALA A 20 -29.84 -19.98 -20.44
C ALA A 20 -29.07 -19.43 -19.23
N THR A 21 -27.79 -19.79 -19.11
CA THR A 21 -26.88 -19.12 -18.19
C THR A 21 -26.70 -17.69 -18.68
N ALA A 22 -27.37 -16.74 -18.03
CA ALA A 22 -27.07 -15.33 -18.19
C ALA A 22 -25.61 -15.12 -17.76
N GLY A 23 -24.72 -14.96 -18.74
CA GLY A 23 -23.34 -14.57 -18.48
C GLY A 23 -23.37 -13.21 -17.81
N LEU A 24 -22.99 -13.15 -16.54
CA LEU A 24 -22.59 -11.91 -15.89
C LEU A 24 -21.36 -11.40 -16.65
N SER A 25 -21.59 -10.48 -17.58
CA SER A 25 -20.52 -9.72 -18.19
C SER A 25 -19.86 -8.93 -17.08
N ILE A 26 -18.69 -9.39 -16.62
CA ILE A 26 -17.83 -8.62 -15.73
C ILE A 26 -17.41 -7.41 -16.57
N ALA A 27 -18.04 -6.26 -16.33
CA ALA A 27 -17.69 -5.03 -17.01
C ALA A 27 -16.18 -4.81 -16.83
N SER A 28 -15.43 -4.83 -17.93
CA SER A 28 -14.04 -4.36 -17.90
C SER A 28 -14.08 -2.92 -17.38
N PRO A 29 -13.17 -2.52 -16.46
CA PRO A 29 -13.14 -1.15 -15.98
C PRO A 29 -13.04 -0.24 -17.20
N ALA A 30 -14.09 0.57 -17.43
CA ALA A 30 -14.08 1.52 -18.52
C ALA A 30 -12.87 2.44 -18.35
N GLN A 31 -12.10 2.64 -19.42
CA GLN A 31 -10.96 3.53 -19.41
C GLN A 31 -11.48 4.95 -19.14
N GLN A 32 -11.38 5.38 -17.88
CA GLN A 32 -11.97 6.63 -17.41
C GLN A 32 -11.03 7.77 -17.76
N GLU A 33 -11.50 8.74 -18.54
CA GLU A 33 -10.74 9.95 -18.86
C GLU A 33 -10.50 10.74 -17.57
N MET A 34 -9.22 11.03 -17.27
CA MET A 34 -8.83 11.75 -16.06
C MET A 34 -9.05 13.25 -16.26
N ALA A 35 -10.29 13.72 -16.12
CA ALA A 35 -10.65 15.13 -16.32
C ALA A 35 -10.05 16.05 -15.24
N GLY A 36 -9.59 17.25 -15.63
CA GLY A 36 -9.07 18.30 -14.74
C GLY A 36 -7.63 18.71 -15.04
N PRO A 37 -7.08 19.73 -14.34
CA PRO A 37 -5.72 20.21 -14.61
C PRO A 37 -4.67 19.19 -14.17
N ALA A 38 -3.58 19.10 -14.95
CA ALA A 38 -2.37 18.38 -14.56
C ALA A 38 -1.39 19.33 -13.86
N ALA A 39 -0.60 18.81 -12.92
CA ALA A 39 0.51 19.56 -12.33
C ALA A 39 1.52 19.90 -13.42
N LYS A 40 2.04 21.12 -13.42
CA LYS A 40 3.12 21.53 -14.32
C LYS A 40 4.43 20.92 -13.82
N VAL A 41 5.06 20.07 -14.62
CA VAL A 41 6.42 19.59 -14.38
C VAL A 41 7.40 20.66 -14.88
N GLU A 42 8.07 21.35 -13.95
CA GLU A 42 8.97 22.48 -14.29
C GLU A 42 10.33 22.00 -14.79
N GLY A 43 10.86 20.91 -14.24
CA GLY A 43 12.21 20.43 -14.53
C GLY A 43 12.82 19.65 -13.37
N LEU A 44 14.08 19.24 -13.54
CA LEU A 44 14.85 18.59 -12.49
C LEU A 44 15.18 19.59 -11.38
N ILE A 45 15.13 19.15 -10.13
CA ILE A 45 15.66 19.93 -9.01
C ILE A 45 17.19 19.79 -9.02
N THR A 46 17.86 20.90 -9.28
CA THR A 46 19.32 21.03 -9.23
C THR A 46 19.73 21.96 -8.08
N GLY A 47 20.94 21.78 -7.54
CA GLY A 47 21.49 22.63 -6.47
C GLY A 47 21.45 22.01 -5.08
N GLY A 48 21.84 22.81 -4.09
CA GLY A 48 22.09 22.38 -2.72
C GLY A 48 23.22 21.37 -2.61
N ASN A 49 23.10 20.42 -1.68
CA ASN A 49 24.10 19.39 -1.41
C ASN A 49 24.09 18.23 -2.43
N GLY A 50 23.33 18.37 -3.53
CA GLY A 50 23.26 17.37 -4.60
C GLY A 50 22.58 16.04 -4.22
N ARG A 51 21.95 15.97 -3.05
CA ARG A 51 21.33 14.76 -2.50
C ARG A 51 19.81 14.89 -2.44
N ILE A 52 19.11 13.86 -2.92
CA ILE A 52 17.65 13.76 -2.81
C ILE A 52 17.32 13.28 -1.39
N PHE A 53 16.50 14.05 -0.66
CA PHE A 53 15.98 13.62 0.63
C PHE A 53 14.98 12.48 0.41
N ALA A 54 15.10 11.38 1.18
CA ALA A 54 14.37 10.14 0.95
C ALA A 54 14.68 9.44 -0.40
N ALA A 55 15.92 9.59 -0.90
CA ALA A 55 16.43 8.75 -2.00
C ALA A 55 16.33 7.26 -1.66
N SER A 56 16.33 6.39 -2.68
CA SER A 56 16.08 4.95 -2.46
C SER A 56 17.06 4.31 -1.47
N ALA A 57 16.54 3.48 -0.58
CA ALA A 57 17.35 2.63 0.31
C ALA A 57 17.90 1.40 -0.42
N VAL A 58 17.27 1.03 -1.55
CA VAL A 58 17.58 -0.14 -2.38
C VAL A 58 18.37 0.30 -3.60
N ASP A 59 19.40 -0.47 -3.97
CA ASP A 59 20.19 -0.15 -5.17
C ASP A 59 19.35 -0.38 -6.43
N LEU A 60 19.18 0.69 -7.21
CA LEU A 60 18.39 0.71 -8.43
C LEU A 60 19.19 0.25 -9.65
N LYS A 61 20.53 0.32 -9.60
CA LYS A 61 21.42 0.04 -10.74
C LYS A 61 21.24 -1.39 -11.29
N PRO A 62 21.15 -2.45 -10.47
CA PRO A 62 20.96 -3.82 -10.97
C PRO A 62 19.66 -4.02 -11.76
N TYR A 63 18.68 -3.13 -11.57
CA TYR A 63 17.39 -3.18 -12.26
C TYR A 63 17.34 -2.25 -13.49
N GLY A 64 18.38 -1.43 -13.70
CA GLY A 64 18.44 -0.42 -14.77
C GLY A 64 17.53 0.78 -14.53
N TYR A 65 17.09 1.00 -13.29
CA TYR A 65 16.21 2.11 -12.93
C TYR A 65 16.99 3.40 -12.75
N THR A 66 16.35 4.53 -13.09
CA THR A 66 16.84 5.88 -12.78
C THR A 66 16.02 6.51 -11.67
N GLU A 67 16.66 7.21 -10.74
CA GLU A 67 15.99 8.07 -9.75
C GLU A 67 16.29 9.54 -10.07
N GLN A 68 15.24 10.31 -10.28
CA GLN A 68 15.31 11.74 -10.56
C GLN A 68 14.27 12.48 -9.73
N GLU A 69 14.58 13.71 -9.36
CA GLU A 69 13.68 14.57 -8.59
C GLU A 69 13.24 15.74 -9.46
N TYR A 70 11.94 15.93 -9.54
CA TYR A 70 11.31 16.96 -10.34
C TYR A 70 10.58 17.93 -9.45
N LEU A 71 10.62 19.18 -9.88
CA LEU A 71 9.80 20.23 -9.34
C LEU A 71 8.45 20.25 -10.07
N ILE A 72 7.38 20.38 -9.29
CA ILE A 72 6.02 20.49 -9.80
C ILE A 72 5.30 21.70 -9.19
N SER A 73 4.45 22.33 -9.97
CA SER A 73 3.63 23.45 -9.52
C SER A 73 2.26 23.47 -10.17
N GLY A 74 1.36 24.25 -9.57
CA GLY A 74 0.02 24.45 -10.07
C GLY A 74 -0.75 25.39 -9.16
N LYS A 75 -2.06 25.42 -9.32
CA LYS A 75 -2.97 25.98 -8.33
C LYS A 75 -3.91 24.87 -7.87
N ALA A 76 -4.15 24.77 -6.58
CA ALA A 76 -4.99 23.73 -5.99
C ALA A 76 -5.88 24.33 -4.90
N HIS A 77 -6.89 23.60 -4.46
CA HIS A 77 -7.76 24.01 -3.35
C HIS A 77 -7.86 22.92 -2.28
N ALA A 78 -8.22 23.32 -1.07
CA ALA A 78 -8.69 22.40 -0.03
C ALA A 78 -10.13 21.97 -0.33
N PHE A 79 -10.60 20.91 0.34
CA PHE A 79 -11.96 20.41 0.22
C PHE A 79 -12.77 20.63 1.49
N GLN A 80 -14.08 20.76 1.33
CA GLN A 80 -15.07 20.71 2.42
C GLN A 80 -16.26 19.83 2.01
N PRO A 81 -17.04 19.31 2.98
CA PRO A 81 -18.28 18.62 2.65
C PRO A 81 -19.23 19.54 1.85
N ALA A 82 -19.86 19.00 0.80
CA ALA A 82 -20.87 19.75 0.08
C ALA A 82 -22.05 20.08 1.01
N PRO A 83 -22.77 21.21 0.81
CA PRO A 83 -23.96 21.52 1.59
C PRO A 83 -24.93 20.34 1.63
N GLY A 84 -25.37 19.96 2.82
CA GLY A 84 -26.24 18.80 3.04
C GLY A 84 -25.55 17.43 3.09
N THR A 85 -24.22 17.36 2.91
CA THR A 85 -23.45 16.13 3.08
C THR A 85 -23.14 15.88 4.55
N SER A 86 -23.51 14.70 5.05
CA SER A 86 -23.01 14.18 6.33
C SER A 86 -21.82 13.25 6.08
N LEU A 87 -20.76 13.38 6.89
CA LEU A 87 -19.61 12.47 6.85
C LEU A 87 -19.95 11.15 7.59
N THR A 88 -20.79 10.34 6.95
CA THR A 88 -21.28 9.07 7.46
C THR A 88 -20.20 7.99 7.50
N ALA A 89 -20.41 6.97 8.34
CA ALA A 89 -19.47 5.86 8.53
C ALA A 89 -19.22 5.03 7.26
N ASP A 90 -20.15 5.03 6.29
CA ASP A 90 -20.08 4.25 5.06
C ASP A 90 -19.18 4.86 3.97
N GLY A 91 -18.56 6.02 4.23
CA GLY A 91 -17.62 6.65 3.30
C GLY A 91 -18.26 7.26 2.06
N ARG A 92 -19.60 7.34 1.96
CA ARG A 92 -20.29 7.91 0.80
C ARG A 92 -20.38 9.42 0.89
N TRP A 93 -19.26 10.08 0.65
CA TRP A 93 -19.14 11.54 0.83
C TRP A 93 -19.12 12.28 -0.49
N THR A 94 -19.61 13.51 -0.45
CA THR A 94 -19.50 14.47 -1.55
C THR A 94 -18.74 15.70 -1.05
N PHE A 95 -17.64 16.03 -1.72
CA PHE A 95 -16.81 17.18 -1.39
C PHE A 95 -16.89 18.25 -2.48
N VAL A 96 -16.73 19.50 -2.05
CA VAL A 96 -16.62 20.69 -2.91
C VAL A 96 -15.38 21.49 -2.51
N PRO A 97 -14.85 22.36 -3.39
CA PRO A 97 -13.75 23.26 -3.03
C PRO A 97 -14.07 24.11 -1.79
N ALA A 98 -13.11 24.20 -0.88
CA ALA A 98 -13.14 25.02 0.32
C ALA A 98 -12.38 26.34 0.08
N GLY A 99 -12.88 27.14 -0.86
CA GLY A 99 -12.28 28.43 -1.24
C GLY A 99 -11.59 28.42 -2.62
N PRO A 100 -10.89 29.51 -2.97
CA PRO A 100 -10.27 29.67 -4.28
C PRO A 100 -9.00 28.81 -4.43
N ASP A 101 -8.62 28.52 -5.67
CA ASP A 101 -7.35 27.86 -5.96
C ASP A 101 -6.16 28.74 -5.53
N GLN A 102 -5.24 28.15 -4.78
CA GLN A 102 -4.01 28.77 -4.31
C GLN A 102 -2.79 28.15 -5.01
N PRO A 103 -1.76 28.95 -5.33
CA PRO A 103 -0.55 28.42 -5.93
C PRO A 103 0.18 27.48 -4.96
N TYR A 104 0.66 26.36 -5.48
CA TYR A 104 1.57 25.47 -4.78
C TYR A 104 2.81 25.21 -5.64
N ARG A 105 3.90 24.85 -4.98
CA ARG A 105 5.14 24.39 -5.60
C ARG A 105 5.75 23.33 -4.72
N THR A 106 5.83 22.10 -5.20
CA THR A 106 6.35 20.96 -4.44
C THR A 106 7.23 20.10 -5.34
N ARG A 107 7.64 18.92 -4.86
CA ARG A 107 8.48 17.99 -5.59
C ARG A 107 7.82 16.63 -5.78
N MET A 108 8.30 15.90 -6.78
CA MET A 108 8.11 14.47 -6.92
C MET A 108 9.44 13.76 -7.20
N ILE A 109 9.64 12.58 -6.64
CA ILE A 109 10.76 11.68 -6.94
C ILE A 109 10.25 10.62 -7.90
N VAL A 110 10.87 10.51 -9.06
CA VAL A 110 10.51 9.57 -10.13
C VAL A 110 11.57 8.48 -10.21
N ARG A 111 11.15 7.24 -9.96
CA ARG A 111 11.94 6.03 -10.18
C ARG A 111 11.42 5.35 -11.43
N ARG A 112 12.16 5.54 -12.53
CA ARG A 112 11.72 5.15 -13.87
C ARG A 112 12.42 3.86 -14.32
N PRO A 113 11.67 2.85 -14.80
CA PRO A 113 12.24 1.62 -15.37
C PRO A 113 12.89 1.88 -16.73
N PRO A 114 13.79 0.97 -17.18
CA PRO A 114 14.19 0.94 -18.57
C PRO A 114 12.98 0.63 -19.47
N ALA A 115 12.95 1.20 -20.68
CA ALA A 115 11.81 1.10 -21.58
C ALA A 115 11.37 -0.35 -21.87
N ALA A 116 12.33 -1.25 -22.04
CA ALA A 116 12.08 -2.67 -22.30
C ALA A 116 11.41 -3.41 -21.13
N LYS A 117 11.40 -2.85 -19.92
CA LYS A 117 10.74 -3.46 -18.75
C LYS A 117 9.47 -2.75 -18.32
N PHE A 118 9.20 -1.54 -18.81
CA PHE A 118 8.06 -0.77 -18.31
C PHE A 118 6.74 -1.50 -18.53
N ASN A 119 6.01 -1.77 -17.46
CA ASN A 119 4.77 -2.55 -17.48
C ASN A 119 3.51 -1.71 -17.80
N GLY A 120 3.67 -0.40 -18.03
CA GLY A 120 2.57 0.52 -18.32
C GLY A 120 1.88 1.08 -17.08
N THR A 121 2.27 0.72 -15.87
CA THR A 121 1.70 1.26 -14.62
C THR A 121 2.68 2.17 -13.91
N VAL A 122 2.21 3.38 -13.57
CA VAL A 122 2.90 4.28 -12.65
C VAL A 122 2.24 4.18 -11.28
N VAL A 123 3.04 3.93 -10.25
CA VAL A 123 2.62 3.90 -8.85
C VAL A 123 2.95 5.23 -8.21
N ILE A 124 1.94 5.97 -7.78
CA ILE A 124 2.05 7.23 -7.07
C ILE A 124 1.99 6.93 -5.59
N GLU A 125 3.09 7.13 -4.90
CA GLU A 125 3.14 7.03 -3.46
C GLU A 125 2.78 8.39 -2.86
N PHE A 126 1.69 8.39 -2.07
CA PHE A 126 1.42 9.46 -1.14
C PHE A 126 2.50 9.37 -0.07
N MET A 127 3.60 10.12 -0.23
CA MET A 127 4.74 10.01 0.68
C MET A 127 4.29 10.34 2.08
N GLN A 128 4.72 9.48 2.99
CA GLN A 128 4.27 9.56 4.36
C GLN A 128 4.97 10.74 5.04
N GLU A 129 4.19 11.62 5.66
CA GLU A 129 4.70 12.60 6.58
C GLU A 129 4.69 12.00 7.99
N TYR A 130 5.86 11.60 8.49
CA TYR A 130 6.01 11.19 9.88
C TYR A 130 6.92 12.21 10.57
N PHE A 131 6.38 12.87 11.60
CA PHE A 131 7.11 13.89 12.36
C PHE A 131 7.68 15.02 11.48
N SER A 132 6.88 15.52 10.53
CA SER A 132 7.29 16.56 9.57
C SER A 132 8.50 16.15 8.71
N ARG A 133 8.61 14.87 8.39
CA ARG A 133 9.62 14.29 7.49
C ARG A 133 8.94 13.42 6.45
N GLU A 134 9.39 13.55 5.22
CA GLU A 134 8.92 12.80 4.07
C GLU A 134 9.58 11.41 3.99
N ALA A 135 8.79 10.36 3.77
CA ALA A 135 9.30 9.00 3.61
C ALA A 135 8.62 8.24 2.46
N ASP A 136 9.43 7.46 1.73
CA ASP A 136 9.01 6.52 0.69
C ASP A 136 8.68 5.13 1.28
N THR A 137 7.81 5.10 2.29
CA THR A 137 7.42 3.91 3.07
C THR A 137 7.00 2.72 2.22
N ASN A 138 6.07 2.87 1.28
CA ASN A 138 5.59 1.77 0.43
C ASN A 138 6.68 1.28 -0.52
N PHE A 139 7.53 2.17 -1.06
CA PHE A 139 8.69 1.73 -1.81
C PHE A 139 9.68 0.96 -0.95
N ARG A 140 9.98 1.42 0.26
CA ARG A 140 10.86 0.68 1.18
C ARG A 140 10.32 -0.70 1.48
N TRP A 141 9.02 -0.88 1.61
CA TRP A 141 8.41 -2.20 1.73
C TRP A 141 8.55 -3.05 0.47
N ASN A 142 8.22 -2.47 -0.69
CA ASN A 142 7.89 -3.23 -1.89
C ASN A 142 8.87 -3.03 -3.06
N ALA A 143 10.06 -2.48 -2.80
CA ALA A 143 11.07 -2.15 -3.82
C ALA A 143 11.32 -3.31 -4.79
N GLU A 144 11.52 -4.52 -4.27
CA GLU A 144 11.73 -5.72 -5.08
C GLU A 144 10.55 -5.99 -6.03
N THR A 145 9.32 -5.82 -5.56
CA THR A 145 8.12 -5.97 -6.40
C THR A 145 8.07 -4.89 -7.48
N PHE A 146 8.31 -3.63 -7.13
CA PHE A 146 8.28 -2.52 -8.09
C PHE A 146 9.33 -2.69 -9.19
N LEU A 147 10.58 -2.94 -8.78
CA LEU A 147 11.74 -2.98 -9.66
C LEU A 147 11.75 -4.23 -10.55
N ARG A 148 11.37 -5.39 -10.01
CA ARG A 148 11.31 -6.65 -10.77
C ARG A 148 10.22 -6.62 -11.84
N ASN A 149 9.07 -6.03 -11.52
CA ASN A 149 7.90 -6.04 -12.40
C ASN A 149 7.79 -4.81 -13.31
N GLY A 150 8.76 -3.88 -13.26
CA GLY A 150 8.81 -2.79 -14.24
C GLY A 150 7.81 -1.66 -14.02
N PHE A 151 7.40 -1.42 -12.77
CA PHE A 151 6.56 -0.26 -12.44
C PHE A 151 7.35 1.04 -12.56
N GLY A 152 6.74 2.07 -13.11
CA GLY A 152 7.14 3.44 -12.79
C GLY A 152 6.74 3.75 -11.35
N TRP A 153 7.56 4.45 -10.58
CA TRP A 153 7.19 4.88 -9.24
C TRP A 153 7.41 6.38 -9.08
N VAL A 154 6.48 7.05 -8.40
CA VAL A 154 6.44 8.49 -8.18
C VAL A 154 6.09 8.78 -6.73
N GLY A 155 7.07 9.17 -5.92
CA GLY A 155 6.83 9.67 -4.56
C GLY A 155 6.57 11.16 -4.59
N VAL A 156 5.46 11.62 -4.00
CA VAL A 156 5.05 13.03 -4.06
C VAL A 156 5.06 13.64 -2.66
N SER A 157 5.73 14.77 -2.50
CA SER A 157 5.64 15.55 -1.27
C SER A 157 4.37 16.39 -1.28
N LEU A 158 3.37 15.95 -0.53
CA LEU A 158 2.01 16.49 -0.57
C LEU A 158 1.65 17.33 0.66
N HIS A 159 2.48 17.28 1.70
CA HIS A 159 2.19 17.88 2.99
C HIS A 159 2.96 19.17 3.23
N ARG A 160 2.26 20.18 3.73
CA ARG A 160 2.88 21.41 4.22
C ARG A 160 3.92 21.13 5.28
N GLU A 161 3.64 20.27 6.24
CA GLU A 161 4.52 20.04 7.38
C GLU A 161 5.82 19.35 6.96
N GLY A 162 5.78 18.41 6.02
CA GLY A 162 6.97 17.78 5.43
C GLY A 162 7.77 18.71 4.50
N VAL A 163 7.12 19.68 3.85
CA VAL A 163 7.74 20.62 2.90
C VAL A 163 8.24 21.90 3.60
N ASN A 164 7.34 22.63 4.23
CA ASN A 164 7.54 23.95 4.84
C ASN A 164 7.92 23.88 6.33
N GLY A 165 7.55 22.81 7.03
CA GLY A 165 7.75 22.65 8.48
C GLY A 165 6.46 22.69 9.28
N PRO A 166 6.51 22.26 10.55
CA PRO A 166 5.34 22.25 11.43
C PRO A 166 4.83 23.68 11.71
N PRO A 167 3.60 23.81 12.23
CA PRO A 167 3.10 25.10 12.71
C PRO A 167 4.07 25.76 13.71
N PRO A 168 4.17 27.10 13.73
CA PRO A 168 5.03 27.81 14.68
C PRO A 168 4.76 27.39 16.13
N GLY A 169 5.83 27.13 16.89
CA GLY A 169 5.76 26.71 18.30
C GLY A 169 5.53 25.21 18.52
N VAL A 170 5.39 24.41 17.45
CA VAL A 170 5.28 22.95 17.53
C VAL A 170 6.63 22.33 17.14
N GLU A 171 7.38 21.88 18.14
CA GLU A 171 8.74 21.32 17.94
C GLU A 171 8.82 19.80 18.13
N PHE A 172 7.83 19.21 18.82
CA PHE A 172 7.82 17.80 19.18
C PHE A 172 6.44 17.19 18.94
N ALA A 173 6.43 15.94 18.47
CA ALA A 173 5.26 15.07 18.58
C ALA A 173 5.36 14.21 19.84
N ASN A 174 4.22 13.99 20.51
CA ASN A 174 4.11 12.96 21.53
C ASN A 174 3.72 11.65 20.85
N TYR A 175 4.59 10.65 20.89
CA TYR A 175 4.27 9.30 20.45
C TYR A 175 4.05 8.43 21.68
N THR A 176 2.82 7.94 21.84
CA THR A 176 2.44 7.00 22.90
C THR A 176 2.30 5.61 22.28
N GLY A 177 3.33 4.78 22.44
CA GLY A 177 3.24 3.35 22.17
C GLY A 177 2.54 2.59 23.30
N SER A 178 2.39 1.27 23.16
CA SER A 178 1.74 0.42 24.17
C SER A 178 2.39 0.51 25.56
N ASN A 179 3.71 0.73 25.62
CA ASN A 179 4.49 0.69 26.87
C ASN A 179 5.36 1.94 27.12
N GLN A 180 5.32 2.95 26.26
CA GLN A 180 6.14 4.16 26.43
C GLN A 180 5.57 5.37 25.71
N SER A 181 5.59 6.52 26.38
CA SER A 181 5.40 7.84 25.74
C SER A 181 6.76 8.48 25.51
N ILE A 182 7.08 8.77 24.25
CA ILE A 182 8.32 9.46 23.86
C ILE A 182 7.99 10.77 23.15
N LYS A 183 8.81 11.79 23.38
CA LYS A 183 8.80 13.04 22.63
C LYS A 183 9.74 12.92 21.44
N ILE A 184 9.22 13.11 20.24
CA ILE A 184 9.98 12.97 19.00
C ILE A 184 10.13 14.35 18.36
N PRO A 185 11.37 14.83 18.14
CA PRO A 185 11.60 16.09 17.46
C PRO A 185 11.02 16.08 16.04
N LEU A 186 10.33 17.16 15.67
CA LEU A 186 9.78 17.35 14.33
C LEU A 186 10.87 17.85 13.37
N GLY A 187 10.82 17.37 12.13
CA GLY A 187 11.68 17.84 11.04
C GLY A 187 13.13 17.32 11.10
N PRO A 188 14.04 17.90 10.30
CA PRO A 188 13.80 19.04 9.42
C PRO A 188 12.85 18.70 8.28
N ALA A 189 11.92 19.61 8.01
CA ALA A 189 11.19 19.64 6.75
C ALA A 189 12.13 19.97 5.58
N LEU A 190 11.72 19.69 4.35
CA LEU A 190 12.57 19.85 3.16
C LEU A 190 13.20 21.25 3.05
N THR A 191 12.39 22.30 3.19
CA THR A 191 12.86 23.70 3.13
C THR A 191 13.91 24.06 4.18
N LYS A 192 14.02 23.28 5.27
CA LYS A 192 15.02 23.44 6.33
C LYS A 192 16.21 22.50 6.16
N TRP A 193 15.99 21.31 5.61
CA TRP A 193 17.03 20.31 5.39
C TRP A 193 18.06 20.77 4.36
N ASP A 194 17.61 21.35 3.25
CA ASP A 194 18.48 21.98 2.24
C ASP A 194 17.77 23.20 1.63
N PRO A 195 17.93 24.38 2.24
CA PRO A 195 17.27 25.60 1.77
C PRO A 195 17.66 26.01 0.35
N ALA A 196 18.89 25.72 -0.08
CA ALA A 196 19.33 26.02 -1.44
C ALA A 196 18.63 25.14 -2.48
N ARG A 197 18.32 23.89 -2.12
CA ARG A 197 17.61 22.94 -2.98
C ARG A 197 16.08 23.08 -2.92
N TYR A 198 15.52 23.28 -1.72
CA TYR A 198 14.09 23.19 -1.45
C TYR A 198 13.45 24.49 -0.97
N GLY A 199 14.20 25.58 -0.79
CA GLY A 199 13.66 26.85 -0.24
C GLY A 199 12.57 27.50 -1.08
N SER A 200 12.39 27.03 -2.32
CA SER A 200 11.37 27.51 -3.25
C SER A 200 10.11 26.64 -3.29
N LEU A 201 10.04 25.60 -2.45
CA LEU A 201 8.85 24.79 -2.25
C LEU A 201 7.87 25.50 -1.29
N SER A 202 6.59 25.42 -1.60
CA SER A 202 5.50 25.97 -0.78
C SER A 202 4.21 25.21 -1.00
N ILE A 203 3.66 24.66 0.08
CA ILE A 203 2.30 24.16 0.16
C ILE A 203 1.58 25.04 1.21
N PRO A 204 0.58 25.85 0.80
CA PRO A 204 -0.14 26.73 1.72
C PRO A 204 -0.84 25.97 2.84
N ASP A 205 -1.45 24.83 2.52
CA ASP A 205 -2.22 24.00 3.44
C ASP A 205 -2.16 22.52 3.02
N SER A 206 -1.99 21.61 3.99
CA SER A 206 -1.99 20.15 3.77
C SER A 206 -3.33 19.61 3.29
N GLU A 207 -4.43 20.33 3.46
CA GLU A 207 -5.73 19.95 2.92
C GLU A 207 -5.82 20.10 1.40
N MET A 208 -4.87 20.82 0.78
CA MET A 208 -4.71 20.88 -0.68
C MET A 208 -4.11 19.58 -1.26
N SER A 209 -3.57 18.69 -0.41
CA SER A 209 -2.89 17.46 -0.83
C SER A 209 -3.76 16.58 -1.74
N TYR A 210 -5.08 16.57 -1.53
CA TYR A 210 -6.00 15.77 -2.34
C TYR A 210 -6.11 16.28 -3.78
N ASP A 211 -6.18 17.59 -4.00
CA ASP A 211 -6.24 18.14 -5.35
C ASP A 211 -4.86 18.04 -6.01
N ILE A 212 -3.78 18.34 -5.27
CA ILE A 212 -2.40 18.16 -5.76
C ILE A 212 -2.16 16.71 -6.19
N LEU A 213 -2.62 15.71 -5.43
CA LEU A 213 -2.53 14.29 -5.81
C LEU A 213 -3.25 14.01 -7.14
N SER A 214 -4.45 14.57 -7.33
CA SER A 214 -5.21 14.43 -8.58
C SER A 214 -4.47 15.06 -9.77
N GLN A 215 -3.88 16.24 -9.57
CA GLN A 215 -3.08 16.93 -10.58
C GLN A 215 -1.81 16.17 -10.94
N VAL A 216 -1.14 15.57 -9.96
CA VAL A 216 0.04 14.73 -10.21
C VAL A 216 -0.33 13.46 -10.95
N ALA A 217 -1.44 12.81 -10.61
CA ALA A 217 -1.91 11.62 -11.32
C ALA A 217 -2.14 11.90 -12.81
N ARG A 218 -2.71 13.06 -13.15
CA ARG A 218 -2.83 13.51 -14.54
C ARG A 218 -1.48 13.86 -15.17
N ALA A 219 -0.53 14.43 -14.41
CA ALA A 219 0.81 14.78 -14.89
C ALA A 219 1.71 13.56 -15.18
N VAL A 220 1.40 12.39 -14.63
CA VAL A 220 2.17 11.15 -14.85
C VAL A 220 1.38 10.03 -15.52
N GLY A 221 0.09 10.25 -15.79
CA GLY A 221 -0.80 9.24 -16.34
C GLY A 221 -0.77 9.08 -17.87
N PRO A 222 -1.70 8.28 -18.43
CA PRO A 222 -1.75 7.98 -19.87
C PRO A 222 -1.84 9.22 -20.76
N ASP A 223 -2.65 10.20 -20.35
CA ASP A 223 -2.96 11.42 -21.11
C ASP A 223 -2.09 12.62 -20.68
N ARG A 224 -1.01 12.37 -19.95
CA ARG A 224 -0.14 13.44 -19.46
C ARG A 224 0.43 14.31 -20.58
N PRO A 225 0.73 15.59 -20.31
CA PRO A 225 1.46 16.43 -21.24
C PRO A 225 2.80 15.79 -21.63
N ARG A 226 3.02 15.62 -22.93
CA ARG A 226 4.31 15.14 -23.49
C ARG A 226 5.16 16.27 -24.08
N THR A 227 4.60 17.47 -24.16
CA THR A 227 5.32 18.69 -24.53
C THR A 227 5.99 19.28 -23.29
N GLY A 228 7.28 19.61 -23.38
CA GLY A 228 8.05 20.09 -22.23
C GLY A 228 8.74 18.94 -21.48
N VAL A 229 8.73 18.99 -20.15
CA VAL A 229 9.42 17.98 -19.30
C VAL A 229 8.50 16.79 -19.08
N ASP A 230 8.77 15.67 -19.77
CA ASP A 230 8.11 14.39 -19.49
C ASP A 230 8.93 13.58 -18.47
N PRO A 231 8.45 13.38 -17.22
CA PRO A 231 9.16 12.60 -16.21
C PRO A 231 9.37 11.13 -16.59
N PHE A 232 8.56 10.61 -17.52
CA PHE A 232 8.66 9.25 -18.01
C PHE A 232 9.29 9.16 -19.40
N GLN A 233 9.82 10.26 -19.95
CA GLN A 233 10.60 10.30 -21.20
C GLN A 233 9.98 9.47 -22.35
N GLY A 234 8.70 9.67 -22.62
CA GLY A 234 7.97 9.01 -23.71
C GLY A 234 7.46 7.61 -23.41
N LEU A 235 7.72 7.03 -22.23
CA LEU A 235 7.15 5.73 -21.86
C LEU A 235 5.61 5.77 -21.89
N LYS A 236 5.01 4.73 -22.48
CA LYS A 236 3.55 4.61 -22.67
C LYS A 236 2.87 4.17 -21.38
N VAL A 237 2.54 5.13 -20.53
CA VAL A 237 1.72 4.91 -19.33
C VAL A 237 0.31 4.52 -19.76
N ARG A 238 -0.26 3.49 -19.11
CA ARG A 238 -1.62 3.00 -19.31
C ARG A 238 -2.49 3.24 -18.07
N HIS A 239 -1.90 3.06 -16.89
CA HIS A 239 -2.59 3.19 -15.62
C HIS A 239 -1.75 3.95 -14.60
N VAL A 240 -2.43 4.67 -13.72
CA VAL A 240 -1.85 5.20 -12.47
C VAL A 240 -2.53 4.54 -11.27
N MET A 241 -1.71 4.06 -10.34
CA MET A 241 -2.15 3.47 -9.07
C MET A 241 -1.65 4.34 -7.93
N ALA A 242 -2.45 4.59 -6.90
CA ALA A 242 -1.97 5.25 -5.69
C ALA A 242 -1.75 4.26 -4.53
N VAL A 243 -0.67 4.48 -3.77
CA VAL A 243 -0.34 3.69 -2.58
C VAL A 243 -0.08 4.58 -1.37
N GLY A 244 -0.49 4.10 -0.20
CA GLY A 244 -0.32 4.80 1.06
C GLY A 244 -0.31 3.82 2.23
N ASP A 245 0.52 4.12 3.24
CA ASP A 245 0.64 3.32 4.47
C ASP A 245 0.23 4.20 5.66
N THR A 246 -0.49 3.63 6.64
CA THR A 246 -0.86 4.28 7.91
C THR A 246 -1.63 5.61 7.74
N ILE A 247 -1.04 6.76 8.06
CA ILE A 247 -1.63 8.10 7.89
C ILE A 247 -1.81 8.49 6.43
N ALA A 248 -0.86 8.11 5.56
CA ALA A 248 -1.02 8.28 4.11
C ALA A 248 -2.15 7.37 3.60
N GLY A 249 -2.27 6.17 4.19
CA GLY A 249 -3.42 5.29 3.96
C GLY A 249 -4.74 5.92 4.38
N ALA A 250 -4.80 6.54 5.56
CA ALA A 250 -5.98 7.26 6.05
C ALA A 250 -6.37 8.43 5.14
N ARG A 251 -5.39 9.18 4.62
CA ARG A 251 -5.64 10.24 3.61
C ARG A 251 -6.13 9.66 2.30
N LEU A 252 -5.58 8.54 1.83
CA LEU A 252 -6.12 7.87 0.64
C LEU A 252 -7.54 7.35 0.86
N THR A 253 -7.89 6.87 2.05
CA THR A 253 -9.28 6.53 2.39
C THR A 253 -10.19 7.75 2.26
N THR A 254 -9.80 8.91 2.79
CA THR A 254 -10.55 10.17 2.61
C THR A 254 -10.66 10.58 1.12
N TYR A 255 -9.56 10.45 0.37
CA TYR A 255 -9.52 10.74 -1.06
C TYR A 255 -10.48 9.83 -1.85
N ILE A 256 -10.44 8.52 -1.61
CA ILE A 256 -11.28 7.54 -2.31
C ILE A 256 -12.76 7.77 -2.00
N ASN A 257 -13.08 8.05 -0.74
CA ASN A 257 -14.45 8.24 -0.28
C ASN A 257 -15.11 9.48 -0.93
N GLY A 258 -14.39 10.60 -1.02
CA GLY A 258 -14.92 11.87 -1.53
C GLY A 258 -14.32 12.32 -2.86
N VAL A 259 -13.02 12.61 -2.91
CA VAL A 259 -12.38 13.33 -4.03
C VAL A 259 -12.30 12.50 -5.31
N GLN A 260 -11.94 11.22 -5.23
CA GLN A 260 -11.82 10.32 -6.39
C GLN A 260 -13.13 10.24 -7.19
N GLN A 261 -14.27 10.39 -6.52
CA GLN A 261 -15.60 10.22 -7.14
C GLN A 261 -15.88 11.28 -8.20
N SER A 262 -15.39 12.51 -7.97
CA SER A 262 -15.45 13.60 -8.93
C SER A 262 -14.17 13.70 -9.77
N ALA A 263 -13.00 13.57 -9.16
CA ALA A 263 -11.71 13.78 -9.82
C ALA A 263 -11.35 12.69 -10.84
N ARG A 264 -11.70 11.42 -10.55
CA ARG A 264 -11.48 10.25 -11.42
C ARG A 264 -10.04 10.15 -11.94
N ALA A 265 -9.07 10.58 -11.14
CA ALA A 265 -7.69 10.78 -11.56
C ALA A 265 -6.82 9.53 -11.38
N ILE A 266 -7.26 8.56 -10.57
CA ILE A 266 -6.48 7.36 -10.24
C ILE A 266 -7.23 6.08 -10.64
N ASN A 267 -6.52 5.11 -11.23
CA ASN A 267 -7.12 3.88 -11.77
C ASN A 267 -7.16 2.72 -10.77
N GLY A 268 -6.48 2.80 -9.63
CA GLY A 268 -6.52 1.77 -8.59
C GLY A 268 -5.73 2.16 -7.34
N PHE A 269 -5.99 1.48 -6.23
CA PHE A 269 -5.40 1.83 -4.94
C PHE A 269 -4.93 0.59 -4.15
N VAL A 270 -3.77 0.70 -3.50
CA VAL A 270 -3.38 -0.22 -2.41
C VAL A 270 -3.16 0.60 -1.15
N ILE A 271 -3.93 0.29 -0.12
CA ILE A 271 -3.89 0.99 1.15
C ILE A 271 -3.38 0.01 2.20
N LYS A 272 -2.26 0.31 2.86
CA LYS A 272 -1.70 -0.53 3.91
C LYS A 272 -1.95 0.09 5.29
N ASP A 273 -2.39 -0.74 6.24
CA ASP A 273 -2.58 -0.43 7.66
C ASP A 273 -3.19 0.95 7.92
N ALA A 274 -4.17 1.34 7.10
CA ALA A 274 -4.75 2.67 7.19
C ALA A 274 -5.36 2.89 8.56
N MET A 275 -5.02 4.02 9.18
CA MET A 275 -5.80 4.52 10.30
C MET A 275 -7.21 4.88 9.82
N ASN A 276 -8.09 5.22 10.74
CA ASN A 276 -9.39 5.78 10.38
C ASN A 276 -9.20 7.02 9.48
N PRO A 277 -10.05 7.24 8.47
CA PRO A 277 -9.92 8.37 7.56
C PRO A 277 -9.93 9.69 8.33
N LEU A 278 -9.13 10.64 7.83
CA LEU A 278 -8.96 11.95 8.45
C LEU A 278 -10.12 12.88 8.06
N ARG A 279 -10.60 13.65 9.04
CA ARG A 279 -11.52 14.77 8.80
C ARG A 279 -10.85 15.81 7.91
N LEU A 280 -11.65 16.44 7.05
CA LEU A 280 -11.21 17.62 6.31
C LEU A 280 -10.96 18.79 7.27
N GLY A 281 -9.93 19.58 7.02
CA GLY A 281 -9.59 20.76 7.82
C GLY A 281 -8.90 20.46 9.15
N GLY A 282 -8.39 19.25 9.36
CA GLY A 282 -7.67 18.89 10.58
C GLY A 282 -6.95 17.55 10.52
N THR A 283 -6.40 17.14 11.66
CA THR A 283 -5.69 15.85 11.83
C THR A 283 -6.52 14.81 12.59
N GLU A 284 -7.79 15.10 12.87
CA GLU A 284 -8.67 14.21 13.61
C GLU A 284 -9.13 13.02 12.77
N GLN A 285 -9.10 11.84 13.37
CA GLN A 285 -9.60 10.60 12.79
C GLN A 285 -11.11 10.46 13.00
N MET A 286 -11.82 9.98 11.97
CA MET A 286 -13.24 9.61 12.05
C MET A 286 -13.40 8.15 12.47
N LYS A 287 -13.57 7.90 13.77
CA LYS A 287 -13.43 6.59 14.42
C LYS A 287 -14.29 5.43 13.88
N GLU A 288 -15.32 5.73 13.09
CA GLU A 288 -16.24 4.74 12.53
C GLU A 288 -16.28 4.73 11.01
N ALA A 289 -15.61 5.69 10.37
CA ALA A 289 -15.64 5.81 8.92
C ALA A 289 -14.78 4.76 8.24
N GLN A 290 -15.38 4.04 7.30
CA GLN A 290 -14.74 3.00 6.50
C GLN A 290 -14.57 3.46 5.06
N LEU A 291 -13.84 2.68 4.28
CA LEU A 291 -13.81 2.85 2.83
C LEU A 291 -15.19 2.48 2.25
N ARG A 292 -15.71 3.30 1.35
CA ARG A 292 -16.95 2.99 0.63
C ARG A 292 -16.83 1.69 -0.17
N THR A 293 -17.87 0.86 -0.15
CA THR A 293 -17.86 -0.46 -0.82
C THR A 293 -18.20 -0.39 -2.31
N ASP A 294 -18.73 0.73 -2.78
CA ASP A 294 -19.14 1.01 -4.15
C ASP A 294 -18.06 1.79 -4.94
N VAL A 295 -16.78 1.57 -4.63
CA VAL A 295 -15.67 2.08 -5.44
C VAL A 295 -15.75 1.52 -6.87
N ASN A 296 -15.42 2.36 -7.85
CA ASN A 296 -15.49 2.01 -9.28
C ASN A 296 -14.13 1.63 -9.88
N VAL A 297 -13.09 1.53 -9.04
CA VAL A 297 -11.73 1.17 -9.43
C VAL A 297 -11.20 0.10 -8.48
N PRO A 298 -10.26 -0.77 -8.92
CA PRO A 298 -9.62 -1.76 -8.07
C PRO A 298 -9.02 -1.16 -6.80
N VAL A 299 -9.43 -1.65 -5.63
CA VAL A 299 -8.86 -1.29 -4.33
C VAL A 299 -8.56 -2.55 -3.51
N ILE A 300 -7.35 -2.62 -2.96
CA ILE A 300 -7.03 -3.56 -1.87
C ILE A 300 -6.66 -2.75 -0.62
N GLN A 301 -7.42 -2.96 0.45
CA GLN A 301 -7.06 -2.51 1.78
C GLN A 301 -6.36 -3.66 2.51
N PHE A 302 -5.06 -3.52 2.74
CA PHE A 302 -4.21 -4.54 3.33
C PHE A 302 -3.84 -4.20 4.77
N TRP A 303 -4.02 -5.15 5.66
CA TRP A 303 -3.68 -5.06 7.08
C TRP A 303 -2.59 -6.06 7.42
N ALA A 304 -1.41 -5.55 7.74
CA ALA A 304 -0.28 -6.36 8.16
C ALA A 304 -0.50 -6.89 9.58
N ALA A 305 -1.03 -6.09 10.50
CA ALA A 305 -1.04 -6.41 11.93
C ALA A 305 -2.42 -6.72 12.48
N GLY A 306 -2.51 -7.82 13.23
CA GLY A 306 -3.60 -8.14 14.14
C GLY A 306 -4.98 -8.34 13.50
N PRO A 307 -5.98 -8.72 14.29
CA PRO A 307 -7.35 -8.70 13.86
C PRO A 307 -7.84 -7.25 13.67
N LEU A 308 -8.74 -7.07 12.71
CA LEU A 308 -9.45 -5.81 12.55
C LEU A 308 -10.39 -5.58 13.73
N HIS A 309 -10.35 -4.37 14.31
CA HIS A 309 -11.27 -3.99 15.40
C HIS A 309 -12.73 -3.98 14.96
N VAL A 310 -12.96 -3.70 13.66
CA VAL A 310 -14.28 -3.73 13.03
C VAL A 310 -14.20 -4.56 11.75
N PRO A 311 -15.17 -5.45 11.47
CA PRO A 311 -15.26 -6.09 10.17
C PRO A 311 -15.36 -5.02 9.08
N LEU A 312 -14.48 -5.12 8.09
CA LEU A 312 -14.50 -4.26 6.91
C LEU A 312 -15.21 -4.99 5.79
N ALA A 313 -16.23 -4.36 5.21
CA ALA A 313 -16.97 -4.93 4.11
C ALA A 313 -16.16 -4.85 2.81
N GLU A 314 -16.19 -5.93 2.03
CA GLU A 314 -15.72 -5.92 0.65
C GLU A 314 -16.81 -5.42 -0.31
N GLY A 315 -16.41 -5.13 -1.54
CA GLY A 315 -17.31 -4.69 -2.60
C GLY A 315 -16.90 -5.25 -3.96
N PRO A 316 -17.62 -4.93 -5.05
CA PRO A 316 -17.29 -5.44 -6.37
C PRO A 316 -15.85 -5.15 -6.77
N MET A 317 -15.35 -3.94 -6.46
CA MET A 317 -13.99 -3.49 -6.76
C MET A 317 -13.10 -3.30 -5.51
N LEU A 318 -13.52 -3.82 -4.35
CA LEU A 318 -12.81 -3.68 -3.07
C LEU A 318 -12.51 -5.04 -2.45
N ARG A 319 -11.25 -5.29 -2.08
CA ARG A 319 -10.86 -6.41 -1.21
C ARG A 319 -10.20 -5.94 0.07
N VAL A 320 -10.41 -6.70 1.13
CA VAL A 320 -9.76 -6.50 2.43
C VAL A 320 -8.89 -7.70 2.70
N TRP A 321 -7.60 -7.45 2.85
CA TRP A 321 -6.59 -8.48 3.07
C TRP A 321 -5.99 -8.31 4.45
N ASN A 322 -5.76 -9.40 5.18
CA ASN A 322 -5.19 -9.35 6.51
C ASN A 322 -4.18 -10.49 6.70
N ALA A 323 -2.92 -10.17 7.01
CA ALA A 323 -1.87 -11.17 7.15
C ALA A 323 -1.94 -11.88 8.51
N ALA A 324 -1.87 -13.21 8.50
CA ALA A 324 -1.69 -13.98 9.72
C ALA A 324 -0.20 -14.03 10.06
N GLY A 325 0.25 -13.21 11.03
CA GLY A 325 1.60 -13.31 11.61
C GLY A 325 2.51 -12.10 11.41
N SER A 326 2.07 -11.03 10.76
CA SER A 326 2.88 -9.80 10.66
C SER A 326 2.57 -8.83 11.81
N GLY A 327 3.58 -8.06 12.22
CA GLY A 327 3.41 -6.81 12.96
C GLY A 327 3.03 -5.66 12.03
N HIS A 328 2.82 -4.47 12.59
CA HIS A 328 2.52 -3.26 11.81
C HIS A 328 3.73 -2.82 10.99
N THR A 329 4.89 -2.93 11.62
CA THR A 329 6.18 -2.99 10.95
C THR A 329 6.88 -4.33 11.23
N THR A 330 8.01 -4.56 10.60
CA THR A 330 8.83 -5.77 10.77
C THR A 330 10.31 -5.40 10.79
N GLY A 331 11.15 -6.28 11.34
CA GLY A 331 12.60 -6.10 11.40
C GLY A 331 13.23 -5.72 10.05
N PRO A 332 12.94 -6.45 8.95
CA PRO A 332 13.46 -6.13 7.62
C PRO A 332 13.12 -4.70 7.14
N TYR A 333 11.92 -4.21 7.43
CA TYR A 333 11.54 -2.84 7.11
C TYR A 333 12.29 -1.82 7.96
N MET A 334 12.38 -2.05 9.27
CA MET A 334 13.06 -1.14 10.19
C MET A 334 14.56 -1.01 9.88
N GLN A 335 15.20 -2.02 9.30
CA GLN A 335 16.57 -1.90 8.78
C GLN A 335 16.67 -0.88 7.63
N ARG A 336 15.69 -0.85 6.71
CA ARG A 336 15.64 0.14 5.62
C ARG A 336 15.39 1.54 6.16
N VAL A 337 14.49 1.68 7.14
CA VAL A 337 14.25 2.94 7.85
C VAL A 337 15.54 3.44 8.48
N ALA A 338 16.22 2.63 9.29
CA ALA A 338 17.47 3.01 9.95
C ALA A 338 18.55 3.46 8.95
N LYS A 339 18.70 2.74 7.83
CA LYS A 339 19.64 3.13 6.76
C LYS A 339 19.33 4.51 6.19
N THR A 340 18.06 4.80 5.89
CA THR A 340 17.66 6.11 5.35
C THR A 340 17.76 7.23 6.37
N SER A 341 17.39 6.96 7.63
CA SER A 341 17.46 7.94 8.72
C SER A 341 18.90 8.31 9.03
N ALA A 342 19.81 7.33 9.13
CA ALA A 342 21.24 7.60 9.34
C ALA A 342 21.84 8.44 8.19
N ARG A 343 21.38 8.20 6.96
CA ARG A 343 21.83 8.92 5.77
C ARG A 343 21.31 10.37 5.75
N ASP A 344 20.01 10.57 5.96
CA ASP A 344 19.34 11.85 5.69
C ASP A 344 19.19 12.72 6.95
N LEU A 345 19.30 12.14 8.14
CA LEU A 345 19.07 12.81 9.43
C LEU A 345 20.22 12.55 10.42
N PRO A 346 21.49 12.85 10.05
CA PRO A 346 22.63 12.59 10.93
C PRO A 346 22.47 13.39 12.23
N GLY A 347 22.52 12.70 13.37
CA GLY A 347 22.41 13.33 14.70
C GLY A 347 20.99 13.58 15.21
N ALA A 348 19.93 13.23 14.46
CA ALA A 348 18.58 13.19 15.02
C ALA A 348 18.51 12.12 16.12
N LEU A 349 17.96 12.48 17.29
CA LEU A 349 17.91 11.64 18.50
C LEU A 349 17.39 10.21 18.22
N SER A 350 18.35 9.29 18.13
CA SER A 350 18.47 7.95 18.74
C SER A 350 17.33 6.91 18.73
N ASN A 351 16.24 7.07 17.97
CA ASN A 351 15.16 6.07 17.96
C ASN A 351 14.78 5.53 16.56
N ASP A 352 14.88 6.34 15.50
CA ASP A 352 14.78 5.87 14.09
C ASP A 352 16.14 5.47 13.50
N THR A 353 17.23 5.76 14.21
CA THR A 353 18.62 5.53 13.78
C THR A 353 19.24 4.27 14.37
N GLN A 354 18.61 3.68 15.40
CA GLN A 354 19.00 2.40 15.99
C GLN A 354 18.02 1.33 15.50
N PRO A 355 18.44 0.36 14.67
CA PRO A 355 17.57 -0.74 14.30
C PRO A 355 17.17 -1.51 15.55
N CYS A 356 15.92 -2.00 15.62
CA CYS A 356 15.56 -3.02 16.60
C CYS A 356 16.65 -4.10 16.57
N ALA A 357 17.18 -4.50 17.72
CA ALA A 357 18.02 -5.70 17.76
C ALA A 357 17.24 -6.84 17.08
N ALA A 358 17.88 -7.59 16.19
CA ALA A 358 17.19 -8.51 15.27
C ALA A 358 16.31 -9.57 15.98
N ASP A 359 16.63 -9.86 17.24
CA ASP A 359 15.90 -10.79 18.12
C ASP A 359 14.64 -10.17 18.79
N PHE A 360 14.39 -8.87 18.56
CA PHE A 360 13.31 -8.08 19.17
C PHE A 360 12.34 -7.49 18.15
N ALA A 361 12.36 -7.97 16.91
CA ALA A 361 11.39 -7.59 15.88
C ALA A 361 10.74 -8.82 15.25
N ASN A 362 9.56 -8.62 14.67
CA ASN A 362 8.88 -9.60 13.85
C ASN A 362 9.63 -9.73 12.51
N ASN A 363 10.07 -10.94 12.18
CA ASN A 363 10.79 -11.26 10.94
C ASN A 363 9.89 -11.92 9.87
N PHE A 364 8.57 -11.86 10.03
CA PHE A 364 7.62 -12.30 9.02
C PHE A 364 7.78 -11.46 7.74
N PRO A 365 7.95 -12.07 6.56
CA PRO A 365 8.21 -11.33 5.32
C PRO A 365 6.91 -10.82 4.69
N VAL A 366 6.22 -9.92 5.40
CA VAL A 366 4.94 -9.33 4.98
C VAL A 366 5.02 -8.61 3.63
N GLN A 367 6.20 -8.15 3.23
CA GLN A 367 6.43 -7.50 1.94
C GLN A 367 6.02 -8.37 0.74
N TYR A 368 6.00 -9.70 0.89
CA TYR A 368 5.54 -10.58 -0.18
C TYR A 368 4.02 -10.50 -0.37
N ILE A 369 3.26 -10.36 0.72
CA ILE A 369 1.80 -10.19 0.67
C ILE A 369 1.47 -8.78 0.14
N SER A 370 2.10 -7.73 0.68
CA SER A 370 1.85 -6.35 0.20
C SER A 370 2.29 -6.16 -1.26
N GLY A 371 3.41 -6.76 -1.65
CA GLY A 371 3.86 -6.77 -3.04
C GLY A 371 2.88 -7.52 -3.94
N SER A 372 2.31 -8.63 -3.47
CA SER A 372 1.26 -9.34 -4.21
C SER A 372 -0.01 -8.49 -4.37
N ALA A 373 -0.42 -7.74 -3.34
CA ALA A 373 -1.57 -6.83 -3.42
C ALA A 373 -1.40 -5.79 -4.55
N ILE A 374 -0.21 -5.19 -4.67
CA ILE A 374 0.15 -4.28 -5.79
C ILE A 374 -0.01 -4.99 -7.14
N MET A 375 0.50 -6.22 -7.26
CA MET A 375 0.39 -6.99 -8.48
C MET A 375 -1.06 -7.37 -8.83
N TRP A 376 -1.89 -7.63 -7.83
CA TRP A 376 -3.32 -7.91 -8.04
C TRP A 376 -4.08 -6.68 -8.51
N VAL A 377 -3.89 -5.52 -7.90
CA VAL A 377 -4.49 -4.26 -8.39
C VAL A 377 -3.99 -3.95 -9.81
N HIS A 378 -2.70 -4.15 -10.10
CA HIS A 378 -2.17 -4.02 -11.45
C HIS A 378 -2.89 -4.93 -12.46
N ARG A 379 -3.04 -6.23 -12.17
CA ARG A 379 -3.78 -7.15 -13.05
C ARG A 379 -5.23 -6.73 -13.22
N TRP A 380 -5.88 -6.35 -12.14
CA TRP A 380 -7.29 -5.97 -12.14
C TRP A 380 -7.55 -4.72 -12.99
N MET A 381 -6.69 -3.70 -12.91
CA MET A 381 -6.76 -2.51 -13.77
C MET A 381 -6.57 -2.84 -15.26
N ASN A 382 -5.82 -3.90 -15.57
CA ASN A 382 -5.59 -4.37 -16.95
C ASN A 382 -6.67 -5.35 -17.43
N GLY A 383 -7.83 -5.40 -16.78
CA GLY A 383 -8.95 -6.29 -17.17
C GLY A 383 -8.77 -7.75 -16.73
N GLY A 384 -7.81 -8.04 -15.86
CA GLY A 384 -7.66 -9.34 -15.22
C GLY A 384 -8.78 -9.63 -14.20
N PRO A 385 -8.81 -10.86 -13.66
CA PRO A 385 -9.81 -11.24 -12.65
C PRO A 385 -9.71 -10.36 -11.39
N PRO A 386 -10.81 -10.23 -10.63
CA PRO A 386 -10.78 -9.53 -9.36
C PRO A 386 -9.76 -10.17 -8.41
N ALA A 387 -9.20 -9.35 -7.52
CA ALA A 387 -8.33 -9.87 -6.47
C ALA A 387 -9.07 -10.90 -5.60
N PRO A 388 -8.39 -11.96 -5.12
CA PRO A 388 -9.01 -12.99 -4.30
C PRO A 388 -9.51 -12.43 -2.98
N HIS A 389 -10.56 -13.05 -2.48
CA HIS A 389 -11.04 -12.90 -1.11
C HIS A 389 -10.26 -13.82 -0.18
N PHE A 390 -9.97 -13.35 1.03
CA PHE A 390 -9.38 -14.17 2.09
C PHE A 390 -10.17 -13.97 3.39
N PRO A 391 -10.30 -15.02 4.22
CA PRO A 391 -10.93 -14.87 5.52
C PRO A 391 -10.14 -13.87 6.39
N PRO A 392 -10.81 -13.11 7.27
CA PRO A 392 -10.11 -12.23 8.21
C PRO A 392 -9.31 -13.04 9.23
N VAL A 393 -8.37 -12.38 9.91
CA VAL A 393 -7.73 -12.94 11.11
C VAL A 393 -8.78 -13.07 12.22
N GLU A 394 -8.73 -14.18 12.96
CA GLU A 394 -9.67 -14.45 14.05
C GLU A 394 -9.17 -13.83 15.37
N ALA A 395 -9.90 -12.86 15.90
CA ALA A 395 -9.53 -12.17 17.13
C ALA A 395 -9.43 -13.14 18.33
N GLY A 396 -8.31 -13.07 19.05
CA GLY A 396 -8.07 -13.88 20.26
C GLY A 396 -7.85 -15.37 20.01
N LYS A 397 -7.68 -15.80 18.74
CA LYS A 397 -7.43 -17.20 18.40
C LYS A 397 -6.05 -17.37 17.77
N GLU A 398 -5.33 -18.35 18.29
CA GLU A 398 -4.04 -18.79 17.78
C GLU A 398 -4.14 -20.26 17.34
N ASP A 399 -3.30 -20.65 16.39
CA ASP A 399 -3.10 -22.05 16.02
C ASP A 399 -2.23 -22.80 17.06
N GLU A 400 -2.00 -24.10 16.84
CA GLU A 400 -1.18 -24.95 17.71
C GLU A 400 0.30 -24.52 17.84
N HIS A 401 0.70 -23.50 17.08
CA HIS A 401 2.05 -22.93 17.06
C HIS A 401 2.09 -21.51 17.64
N GLY A 402 0.94 -21.00 18.11
CA GLY A 402 0.79 -19.68 18.72
C GLY A 402 0.75 -18.54 17.70
N ASN A 403 0.55 -18.84 16.41
CA ASN A 403 0.36 -17.81 15.39
C ASN A 403 -1.13 -17.55 15.21
N MET A 404 -1.50 -16.33 14.81
CA MET A 404 -2.90 -15.96 14.61
C MET A 404 -3.62 -16.90 13.63
N ALA A 405 -4.83 -17.32 14.01
CA ALA A 405 -5.73 -18.11 13.17
C ALA A 405 -6.45 -17.25 12.11
N GLY A 406 -6.92 -17.88 11.03
CA GLY A 406 -7.54 -17.18 9.90
C GLY A 406 -6.53 -16.38 9.06
N GLY A 407 -7.01 -15.33 8.39
CA GLY A 407 -6.18 -14.43 7.58
C GLY A 407 -5.55 -15.07 6.34
N ILE A 408 -4.67 -14.31 5.71
CA ILE A 408 -3.76 -14.78 4.67
C ILE A 408 -2.62 -15.54 5.36
N ARG A 409 -2.68 -16.86 5.26
CA ARG A 409 -1.62 -17.75 5.73
C ARG A 409 -0.60 -18.02 4.62
N THR A 410 0.65 -18.14 5.04
CA THR A 410 1.82 -18.32 4.17
C THR A 410 2.70 -19.44 4.72
N PRO A 411 3.73 -19.89 3.99
CA PRO A 411 4.60 -20.97 4.47
C PRO A 411 5.26 -20.71 5.82
N TRP A 412 5.49 -19.44 6.16
CA TRP A 412 6.05 -19.05 7.45
C TRP A 412 5.12 -19.36 8.62
N VAL A 413 3.81 -19.49 8.40
CA VAL A 413 2.80 -19.74 9.44
C VAL A 413 2.22 -21.15 9.31
N ASP A 414 2.08 -21.68 8.09
CA ASP A 414 1.61 -23.06 7.84
C ASP A 414 2.70 -24.12 8.11
N VAL A 415 3.98 -23.75 7.94
CA VAL A 415 5.13 -24.62 8.22
C VAL A 415 6.15 -23.82 9.07
N PRO A 416 5.76 -23.40 10.29
CA PRO A 416 6.51 -22.40 11.04
C PRO A 416 7.76 -22.97 11.71
N ILE A 417 8.83 -22.19 11.66
CA ILE A 417 10.02 -22.37 12.50
C ILE A 417 10.07 -21.38 13.66
N ALA A 418 9.04 -20.55 13.79
CA ALA A 418 8.89 -19.54 14.82
C ALA A 418 7.42 -19.17 15.01
N ARG A 419 7.12 -18.61 16.17
CA ARG A 419 5.89 -17.86 16.43
C ARG A 419 6.13 -16.38 16.16
N TYR A 420 5.19 -15.72 15.50
CA TYR A 420 5.27 -14.29 15.20
C TYR A 420 4.22 -13.52 16.01
N ASP A 421 4.72 -12.69 16.90
CA ASP A 421 3.89 -11.84 17.74
C ASP A 421 3.74 -10.45 17.10
N ILE A 422 2.54 -9.90 17.24
CA ILE A 422 2.21 -8.53 16.86
C ILE A 422 2.58 -7.56 17.99
N GLY A 423 2.58 -8.05 19.23
CA GLY A 423 3.06 -7.33 20.41
C GLY A 423 4.59 -7.25 20.39
N GLY A 424 5.13 -6.05 20.58
CA GLY A 424 6.57 -5.83 20.62
C GLY A 424 6.91 -4.53 21.34
N THR A 425 8.07 -4.48 21.98
CA THR A 425 8.59 -3.28 22.66
C THR A 425 9.43 -2.41 21.74
N CYS A 426 9.71 -2.84 20.51
CA CYS A 426 10.40 -1.99 19.55
C CYS A 426 9.47 -0.92 18.96
N LEU A 427 10.06 0.22 18.61
CA LEU A 427 9.39 1.35 17.98
C LEU A 427 8.71 0.96 16.67
N GLY A 428 7.59 1.64 16.37
CA GLY A 428 6.80 1.37 15.18
C GLY A 428 6.01 0.07 15.23
N THR A 429 5.77 -0.48 16.44
CA THR A 429 5.00 -1.72 16.65
C THR A 429 5.51 -2.87 15.77
N ALA A 430 6.84 -3.04 15.76
CA ALA A 430 7.55 -4.01 14.93
C ALA A 430 7.36 -5.48 15.33
N GLY A 431 6.51 -5.76 16.35
CA GLY A 431 6.24 -7.10 16.86
C GLY A 431 7.48 -7.82 17.39
N ARG A 432 7.42 -9.16 17.46
CA ARG A 432 8.55 -10.01 17.87
C ARG A 432 8.49 -11.40 17.22
N THR A 433 9.65 -12.00 16.95
CA THR A 433 9.75 -13.41 16.56
C THR A 433 10.27 -14.27 17.70
N PHE A 434 9.59 -15.38 17.98
CA PHE A 434 9.99 -16.40 18.94
C PHE A 434 10.37 -17.67 18.18
N TRP A 435 11.67 -17.84 17.93
CA TRP A 435 12.21 -19.00 17.23
C TRP A 435 11.98 -20.29 18.01
N PHE A 436 11.61 -21.36 17.31
CA PHE A 436 11.51 -22.68 17.92
C PHE A 436 12.89 -23.26 18.17
N ASP A 437 13.05 -23.95 19.29
CA ASP A 437 14.28 -24.68 19.58
C ASP A 437 14.43 -25.93 18.69
N LYS A 438 15.63 -26.51 18.70
CA LYS A 438 15.94 -27.70 17.89
C LYS A 438 15.06 -28.90 18.26
N ALA A 439 14.67 -29.06 19.52
CA ALA A 439 13.85 -30.18 19.97
C ALA A 439 12.44 -30.08 19.38
N LYS A 440 11.84 -28.88 19.39
CA LYS A 440 10.56 -28.59 18.77
C LYS A 440 10.63 -28.78 17.24
N LEU A 441 11.67 -28.29 16.58
CA LEU A 441 11.83 -28.47 15.12
C LEU A 441 11.99 -29.96 14.73
N LYS A 442 12.76 -30.74 15.50
CA LYS A 442 12.86 -32.20 15.32
C LYS A 442 11.53 -32.90 15.59
N SER A 443 10.77 -32.47 16.58
CA SER A 443 9.43 -33.00 16.87
C SER A 443 8.45 -32.72 15.72
N LEU A 444 8.46 -31.51 15.15
CA LEU A 444 7.54 -31.11 14.08
C LEU A 444 7.89 -31.75 12.72
N TYR A 445 9.18 -31.85 12.41
CA TYR A 445 9.63 -32.18 11.05
C TYR A 445 10.53 -33.41 10.97
N GLY A 446 11.16 -33.83 12.06
CA GLY A 446 12.15 -34.92 12.10
C GLY A 446 13.50 -34.51 11.49
N THR A 447 13.50 -34.07 10.23
CA THR A 447 14.71 -33.67 9.50
C THR A 447 14.54 -32.32 8.78
N PRO A 448 15.63 -31.58 8.52
CA PRO A 448 15.59 -30.39 7.66
C PRO A 448 15.02 -30.67 6.25
N GLY A 449 15.26 -31.85 5.68
CA GLY A 449 14.70 -32.24 4.38
C GLY A 449 13.18 -32.37 4.39
N ASN A 450 12.60 -32.88 5.49
CA ASN A 450 11.14 -32.91 5.66
C ASN A 450 10.54 -31.51 5.83
N TYR A 451 11.21 -30.63 6.58
CA TYR A 451 10.83 -29.23 6.68
C TYR A 451 10.80 -28.57 5.30
N LEU A 452 11.89 -28.68 4.54
CA LEU A 452 11.99 -28.07 3.20
C LEU A 452 10.90 -28.59 2.25
N ARG A 453 10.59 -29.89 2.27
CA ARG A 453 9.51 -30.44 1.45
C ARG A 453 8.16 -29.82 1.80
N LYS A 454 7.77 -29.83 3.08
CA LYS A 454 6.50 -29.25 3.56
C LYS A 454 6.43 -27.75 3.25
N PHE A 455 7.51 -27.01 3.50
CA PHE A 455 7.58 -25.59 3.22
C PHE A 455 7.43 -25.31 1.72
N THR A 456 8.07 -26.12 0.86
CA THR A 456 7.94 -26.02 -0.60
C THR A 456 6.51 -26.24 -1.05
N GLU A 457 5.83 -27.26 -0.53
CA GLU A 457 4.42 -27.54 -0.85
C GLU A 457 3.52 -26.34 -0.47
N SER A 458 3.69 -25.79 0.73
CA SER A 458 2.96 -24.59 1.19
C SER A 458 3.31 -23.36 0.33
N ALA A 459 4.57 -23.16 -0.04
CA ALA A 459 5.00 -22.01 -0.85
C ALA A 459 4.39 -22.04 -2.25
N ARG A 460 4.33 -23.24 -2.85
CA ARG A 460 3.67 -23.44 -4.14
C ARG A 460 2.15 -23.32 -4.04
N LYS A 461 1.54 -23.69 -2.91
CA LYS A 461 0.11 -23.42 -2.66
C LYS A 461 -0.15 -21.91 -2.61
N ALA A 462 0.63 -21.17 -1.83
CA ALA A 462 0.52 -19.71 -1.73
C ALA A 462 0.79 -19.01 -3.07
N GLU A 463 1.68 -19.55 -3.91
CA GLU A 463 1.87 -19.09 -5.30
C GLU A 463 0.61 -19.28 -6.15
N ARG A 464 0.01 -20.49 -6.13
CA ARG A 464 -1.22 -20.79 -6.89
C ARG A 464 -2.42 -19.95 -6.45
N GLU A 465 -2.50 -19.64 -5.15
CA GLU A 465 -3.53 -18.77 -4.57
C GLU A 465 -3.25 -17.29 -4.82
N GLY A 466 -2.11 -16.96 -5.44
CA GLY A 466 -1.70 -15.59 -5.73
C GLY A 466 -1.34 -14.78 -4.49
N ILE A 467 -1.03 -15.45 -3.37
CA ILE A 467 -0.51 -14.80 -2.15
C ILE A 467 0.96 -14.45 -2.35
N LEU A 468 1.72 -15.32 -3.01
CA LEU A 468 3.12 -15.10 -3.37
C LEU A 468 3.28 -14.98 -4.89
N GLN A 469 4.16 -14.08 -5.34
CA GLN A 469 4.64 -14.13 -6.71
C GLN A 469 5.59 -15.31 -6.87
N LYS A 470 5.69 -15.87 -8.08
CA LYS A 470 6.61 -16.98 -8.37
C LYS A 470 8.03 -16.76 -7.85
N ALA A 471 8.61 -15.59 -8.14
CA ALA A 471 9.97 -15.26 -7.72
C ALA A 471 10.12 -15.16 -6.19
N ASP A 472 9.06 -14.77 -5.48
CA ASP A 472 9.05 -14.69 -4.01
C ASP A 472 8.92 -16.08 -3.40
N ALA A 473 8.08 -16.95 -3.96
CA ALA A 473 8.01 -18.36 -3.57
C ALA A 473 9.36 -19.08 -3.81
N ASP A 474 9.99 -18.84 -4.96
CA ASP A 474 11.31 -19.38 -5.29
C ASP A 474 12.40 -18.88 -4.32
N ALA A 475 12.35 -17.61 -3.91
CA ALA A 475 13.25 -17.05 -2.90
C ALA A 475 13.02 -17.67 -1.52
N ALA A 476 11.76 -17.75 -1.10
CA ALA A 476 11.37 -18.35 0.17
C ALA A 476 11.83 -19.81 0.29
N ILE A 477 11.69 -20.60 -0.77
CA ILE A 477 12.16 -22.00 -0.81
C ILE A 477 13.69 -22.07 -0.71
N ARG A 478 14.42 -21.19 -1.40
CA ARG A 478 15.89 -21.14 -1.30
C ARG A 478 16.36 -20.77 0.10
N ASP A 479 15.64 -19.89 0.79
CA ASP A 479 15.97 -19.53 2.18
C ASP A 479 15.59 -20.64 3.16
N ALA A 480 14.46 -21.31 2.95
CA ALA A 480 14.07 -22.48 3.74
C ALA A 480 15.08 -23.64 3.62
N ALA A 481 15.74 -23.80 2.47
CA ALA A 481 16.76 -24.82 2.27
C ALA A 481 18.03 -24.62 3.12
N LYS A 482 18.22 -23.41 3.70
CA LYS A 482 19.33 -23.08 4.59
C LYS A 482 19.03 -23.41 6.06
N VAL A 483 17.77 -23.75 6.39
CA VAL A 483 17.37 -24.07 7.77
C VAL A 483 17.93 -25.43 8.17
N THR A 484 18.57 -25.47 9.34
CA THR A 484 19.19 -26.68 9.92
C THR A 484 18.86 -26.78 11.41
N PHE A 485 18.65 -27.99 11.94
CA PHE A 485 18.36 -28.22 13.37
C PHE A 485 18.70 -29.63 13.84
#